data_AF-A0A4P8GAN5-F1
#
_entry.id   AF-A0A4P8GAN5-F1
#
_cell.length_a   1.000
_cell.length_b   1.000
_cell.length_c   1.000
_cell.angle_alpha   90.00
_cell.angle_beta   90.00
_cell.angle_gamma   90.00
#
_symmetry.space_group_name_H-M   'P 1'
#
loop_
_entity.id
_entity.type
_entity.pdbx_description
1 polymer ?
#
loop_
_entity_poly.entity_id
_entity_poly.type
_entity_poly.pdbx_seq_one_letter_code
_entity_poly.pdbx_strand_id
1 'polypeptide(L)'
;MEGIRIDLRKSRYKNFVQLYLYCYYVAGTVGLTSVPVLGIAPHSQATTESVYNAALALGIAHQLTHILRDFGEDARRGRVYLPQDLLAQAGLSDYYIFAGEVTIYFGNFLQNQIWRARTFFHLAQNGVTELSQACRWPVWASLLLYRQILVQIQSSLYRALL
;
A
#
# COMPACT_ATOMS: atom_id res chain seq x y z
N MET A 1 -14.61 -1.89 -12.12
CA MET A 1 -15.32 -0.58 -12.23
C MET A 1 -15.67 0.03 -10.87
N GLU A 2 -15.86 -0.75 -9.81
CA GLU A 2 -16.24 -0.21 -8.47
C GLU A 2 -15.15 0.66 -7.82
N GLY A 3 -13.86 0.33 -7.96
CA GLY A 3 -12.75 1.12 -7.40
C GLY A 3 -12.69 2.56 -7.93
N ILE A 4 -12.90 2.75 -9.24
CA ILE A 4 -12.95 4.08 -9.88
C ILE A 4 -14.17 4.88 -9.38
N ARG A 5 -15.31 4.22 -9.13
CA ARG A 5 -16.51 4.87 -8.58
C ARG A 5 -16.32 5.33 -7.13
N ILE A 6 -15.55 4.58 -6.33
CA ILE A 6 -15.19 4.98 -4.95
C ILE A 6 -14.25 6.19 -4.98
N ASP A 7 -13.25 6.20 -5.87
CA ASP A 7 -12.29 7.30 -5.98
C ASP A 7 -12.93 8.64 -6.43
N LEU A 8 -14.06 8.57 -7.13
CA LEU A 8 -14.83 9.74 -7.58
C LEU A 8 -15.67 10.40 -6.46
N ARG A 9 -15.85 9.76 -5.29
CA ARG A 9 -16.77 10.28 -4.25
C ARG A 9 -16.22 10.24 -2.83
N LYS A 10 -15.31 9.33 -2.51
CA LYS A 10 -14.86 9.10 -1.14
C LYS A 10 -13.49 9.72 -0.89
N SER A 11 -13.45 10.68 0.02
CA SER A 11 -12.25 11.45 0.37
C SER A 11 -11.69 11.12 1.76
N ARG A 12 -12.43 10.33 2.57
CA ARG A 12 -12.04 9.91 3.92
C ARG A 12 -12.44 8.46 4.16
N TYR A 13 -11.64 7.74 4.93
CA TYR A 13 -11.86 6.34 5.28
C TYR A 13 -11.99 6.20 6.79
N LYS A 14 -13.13 5.67 7.26
CA LYS A 14 -13.42 5.55 8.69
C LYS A 14 -12.35 4.75 9.43
N ASN A 15 -11.89 3.67 8.81
CA ASN A 15 -10.95 2.73 9.39
C ASN A 15 -10.09 2.02 8.34
N PHE A 16 -9.09 1.27 8.81
CA PHE A 16 -8.20 0.53 7.91
C PHE A 16 -8.96 -0.50 7.06
N VAL A 17 -10.05 -1.09 7.55
CA VAL A 17 -10.86 -2.04 6.75
C VAL A 17 -11.42 -1.35 5.50
N GLN A 18 -11.95 -0.13 5.64
CA GLN A 18 -12.43 0.63 4.49
C GLN A 18 -11.29 1.03 3.54
N LEU A 19 -10.13 1.40 4.08
CA LEU A 19 -8.95 1.73 3.26
C LEU A 19 -8.45 0.50 2.49
N TYR A 20 -8.36 -0.64 3.17
CA TYR A 20 -7.99 -1.92 2.58
C TYR A 20 -8.94 -2.29 1.45
N LEU A 21 -10.25 -2.13 1.63
CA LEU A 21 -11.23 -2.43 0.60
C LEU A 21 -11.07 -1.53 -0.63
N TYR A 22 -10.70 -0.26 -0.43
CA TYR A 22 -10.32 0.61 -1.54
C TYR A 22 -9.06 0.11 -2.25
N CYS A 23 -7.97 -0.18 -1.52
CA CYS A 23 -6.75 -0.75 -2.09
C CYS A 23 -7.03 -2.06 -2.85
N TYR A 24 -7.91 -2.89 -2.32
CA TYR A 24 -8.36 -4.13 -2.97
C TYR A 24 -8.96 -3.81 -4.34
N TYR A 25 -9.90 -2.87 -4.41
CA TYR A 25 -10.55 -2.56 -5.68
C TYR A 25 -9.64 -1.88 -6.69
N VAL A 26 -8.75 -0.97 -6.28
CA VAL A 26 -7.94 -0.18 -7.23
C VAL A 26 -6.62 -0.84 -7.64
N ALA A 27 -6.05 -1.71 -6.80
CA ALA A 27 -4.75 -2.34 -7.06
C ALA A 27 -4.75 -3.84 -6.79
N GLY A 28 -5.47 -4.31 -5.76
CA GLY A 28 -5.56 -5.74 -5.45
C GLY A 28 -6.15 -6.57 -6.58
N THR A 29 -7.26 -6.11 -7.18
CA THR A 29 -7.89 -6.77 -8.34
C THR A 29 -6.98 -6.82 -9.56
N VAL A 30 -6.12 -5.82 -9.77
CA VAL A 30 -5.09 -5.82 -10.82
C VAL A 30 -4.07 -6.93 -10.55
N GLY A 31 -3.62 -7.10 -9.31
CA GLY A 31 -2.77 -8.21 -8.90
C GLY A 31 -3.40 -9.57 -9.21
N LEU A 32 -4.65 -9.78 -8.78
CA LEU A 32 -5.40 -11.03 -9.02
C LEU A 32 -5.55 -11.35 -10.51
N THR A 33 -5.92 -10.36 -11.32
CA THR A 33 -6.13 -10.53 -12.77
C THR A 33 -4.83 -10.70 -13.56
N SER A 34 -3.68 -10.32 -12.96
CA SER A 34 -2.36 -10.53 -13.57
C SER A 34 -1.87 -11.97 -13.42
N VAL A 35 -2.31 -12.73 -12.41
CA VAL A 35 -1.78 -14.08 -12.14
C VAL A 35 -1.92 -15.03 -13.34
N PRO A 36 -3.08 -15.14 -14.05
CA PRO A 36 -3.20 -15.98 -15.24
C PRO A 36 -2.21 -15.61 -16.36
N VAL A 37 -1.87 -14.33 -16.49
CA VAL A 37 -0.96 -13.83 -17.52
C VAL A 37 0.50 -14.11 -17.16
N LEU A 38 0.86 -13.89 -15.89
CA LEU A 38 2.21 -14.15 -15.38
C LEU A 38 2.51 -15.65 -15.28
N GLY A 39 1.46 -16.45 -15.06
CA GLY A 39 1.53 -17.90 -14.90
C GLY A 39 2.22 -18.34 -13.60
N ILE A 40 1.88 -19.55 -13.17
CA ILE A 40 2.51 -20.23 -12.03
C ILE A 40 3.53 -21.22 -12.60
N ALA A 41 4.72 -21.29 -11.99
CA ALA A 41 5.77 -22.18 -12.46
C ALA A 41 5.30 -23.64 -12.42
N PRO A 42 5.61 -24.48 -13.44
CA PRO A 42 5.17 -25.88 -13.47
C PRO A 42 5.63 -26.73 -12.27
N HIS A 43 6.72 -26.33 -11.61
CA HIS A 43 7.28 -27.02 -10.45
C HIS A 43 6.99 -26.31 -9.11
N SER A 44 6.12 -25.29 -9.13
CA SER A 44 5.68 -24.59 -7.92
C SER A 44 5.08 -25.59 -6.93
N GLN A 45 5.46 -25.46 -5.66
CA GLN A 45 4.90 -26.25 -4.56
C GLN A 45 3.75 -25.51 -3.85
N ALA A 46 3.49 -24.27 -4.26
CA ALA A 46 2.47 -23.43 -3.69
C ALA A 46 1.09 -23.76 -4.27
N THR A 47 0.05 -23.60 -3.45
CA THR A 47 -1.32 -23.71 -3.96
C THR A 47 -1.63 -22.50 -4.83
N THR A 48 -2.46 -22.67 -5.86
CA THR A 48 -2.95 -21.55 -6.69
C THR A 48 -3.51 -20.43 -5.83
N GLU A 49 -4.30 -20.76 -4.81
CA GLU A 49 -4.86 -19.79 -3.87
C GLU A 49 -3.78 -18.95 -3.18
N SER A 50 -2.68 -19.57 -2.72
CA SER A 50 -1.59 -18.85 -2.05
C SER A 50 -0.89 -17.87 -2.99
N VAL A 51 -0.73 -18.21 -4.28
CA VAL A 51 -0.17 -17.29 -5.28
C VAL A 51 -1.10 -16.11 -5.53
N TYR A 52 -2.41 -16.35 -5.61
CA TYR A 52 -3.41 -15.28 -5.74
C TYR A 52 -3.44 -14.37 -4.51
N ASN A 53 -3.34 -14.94 -3.30
CA ASN A 53 -3.27 -14.17 -2.05
C ASN A 53 -2.00 -13.31 -1.99
N ALA A 54 -0.86 -13.82 -2.45
CA ALA A 54 0.36 -13.04 -2.55
C ALA A 54 0.28 -11.93 -3.61
N ALA A 55 -0.33 -12.19 -4.76
CA ALA A 55 -0.56 -11.19 -5.79
C ALA A 55 -1.51 -10.07 -5.31
N LEU A 56 -2.56 -10.44 -4.56
CA LEU A 56 -3.42 -9.50 -3.89
C LEU A 56 -2.63 -8.65 -2.89
N ALA A 57 -1.85 -9.28 -2.00
CA ALA A 57 -1.02 -8.60 -1.02
C ALA A 57 -0.05 -7.60 -1.68
N LEU A 58 0.55 -7.97 -2.82
CA LEU A 58 1.43 -7.08 -3.58
C LEU A 58 0.69 -5.84 -4.08
N GLY A 59 -0.50 -6.02 -4.66
CA GLY A 59 -1.35 -4.91 -5.09
C GLY A 59 -1.73 -3.97 -3.94
N ILE A 60 -2.12 -4.53 -2.79
CA ILE A 60 -2.39 -3.73 -1.58
C ILE A 60 -1.14 -2.98 -1.13
N ALA A 61 0.03 -3.63 -1.08
CA ALA A 61 1.29 -3.01 -0.67
C ALA A 61 1.68 -1.84 -1.56
N HIS A 62 1.54 -1.98 -2.89
CA HIS A 62 1.80 -0.91 -3.84
C HIS A 62 0.86 0.29 -3.60
N GLN A 63 -0.44 0.06 -3.43
CA GLN A 63 -1.39 1.16 -3.22
C GLN A 63 -1.17 1.87 -1.88
N LEU A 64 -0.89 1.13 -0.81
CA LEU A 64 -0.53 1.73 0.48
C LEU A 64 0.73 2.58 0.35
N THR A 65 1.71 2.13 -0.45
CA THR A 65 2.93 2.91 -0.72
C THR A 65 2.63 4.20 -1.49
N HIS A 66 1.73 4.17 -2.49
CA HIS A 66 1.28 5.38 -3.20
C HIS A 66 0.64 6.38 -2.25
N ILE A 67 -0.30 5.93 -1.43
CA ILE A 67 -0.96 6.78 -0.43
C ILE A 67 0.07 7.42 0.52
N LEU A 68 1.05 6.66 1.00
CA LEU A 68 2.08 7.17 1.92
C LEU A 68 3.09 8.10 1.24
N ARG A 69 3.31 7.96 -0.06
CA ARG A 69 4.19 8.85 -0.83
C ARG A 69 3.51 10.18 -1.12
N ASP A 70 2.21 10.14 -1.44
CA ASP A 70 1.50 11.26 -2.06
C ASP A 70 0.50 11.94 -1.11
N PHE A 71 0.44 11.58 0.18
CA PHE A 71 -0.56 12.09 1.13
C PHE A 71 -0.63 13.63 1.18
N GLY A 72 0.50 14.33 1.03
CA GLY A 72 0.53 15.80 1.02
C GLY A 72 -0.02 16.40 -0.28
N GLU A 73 0.17 15.73 -1.41
CA GLU A 73 -0.46 16.12 -2.68
C GLU A 73 -1.96 15.84 -2.66
N ASP A 74 -2.36 14.68 -2.14
CA ASP A 74 -3.75 14.31 -1.93
C ASP A 74 -4.47 15.30 -1.00
N ALA A 75 -3.80 15.72 0.08
CA ALA A 75 -4.31 16.72 1.01
C ALA A 75 -4.60 18.06 0.31
N ARG A 76 -3.69 18.52 -0.57
CA ARG A 76 -3.93 19.73 -1.39
C ARG A 76 -5.13 19.60 -2.33
N ARG A 77 -5.53 18.38 -2.68
CA ARG A 77 -6.74 18.06 -3.45
C ARG A 77 -7.97 17.80 -2.57
N GLY A 78 -7.87 18.04 -1.26
CA GLY A 78 -8.96 17.82 -0.30
C GLY A 78 -9.23 16.34 0.01
N ARG A 79 -8.27 15.45 -0.25
CA ARG A 79 -8.36 14.00 -0.02
C ARG A 79 -7.46 13.58 1.13
N VAL A 80 -7.98 12.72 2.02
CA VAL A 80 -7.23 12.12 3.12
C VAL A 80 -7.53 10.62 3.15
N TYR A 81 -6.65 9.83 2.53
CA TYR A 81 -6.78 8.38 2.48
C TYR A 81 -6.46 7.69 3.82
N LEU A 82 -5.68 8.36 4.67
CA LEU A 82 -5.24 7.84 5.97
C LEU A 82 -6.46 7.51 6.87
N PRO A 83 -6.48 6.35 7.57
CA PRO A 83 -7.64 5.93 8.35
C PRO A 83 -7.94 6.88 9.51
N GLN A 84 -9.18 7.37 9.57
CA GLN A 84 -9.62 8.41 10.50
C GLN A 84 -9.63 7.96 11.95
N ASP A 85 -9.98 6.70 12.22
CA ASP A 85 -9.90 6.11 13.56
C ASP A 85 -8.45 6.03 14.07
N LEU A 86 -7.50 5.67 13.21
CA LEU A 86 -6.09 5.57 13.55
C LEU A 86 -5.46 6.97 13.73
N LEU A 87 -5.89 7.95 12.94
CA LEU A 87 -5.51 9.35 13.16
C LEU A 87 -5.99 9.82 14.53
N ALA A 88 -7.26 9.62 14.85
CA ALA A 88 -7.83 10.00 16.14
C ALA A 88 -7.13 9.31 17.32
N GLN A 89 -6.81 8.01 17.20
CA GLN A 89 -6.04 7.26 18.21
C GLN A 89 -4.64 7.84 18.45
N ALA A 90 -4.04 8.44 17.41
CA ALA A 90 -2.74 9.11 17.50
C ALA A 90 -2.86 10.59 17.94
N GLY A 91 -4.06 11.08 18.28
CA GLY A 91 -4.30 12.49 18.61
C GLY A 91 -4.25 13.43 17.40
N LEU A 92 -4.40 12.89 16.18
CA LEU A 92 -4.32 13.61 14.93
C LEU A 92 -5.70 13.78 14.30
N SER A 93 -5.80 14.75 13.41
CA SER A 93 -6.98 15.03 12.60
C SER A 93 -6.55 15.51 11.21
N ASP A 94 -7.52 15.64 10.30
CA ASP A 94 -7.30 16.20 8.96
C ASP A 94 -6.58 17.57 9.00
N TYR A 95 -6.76 18.37 10.06
CA TYR A 95 -6.07 19.65 10.24
C TYR A 95 -4.54 19.52 10.12
N TYR A 96 -3.94 18.55 10.82
CA TYR A 96 -2.48 18.36 10.81
C TYR A 96 -1.97 17.95 9.42
N ILE A 97 -2.78 17.20 8.68
CA ILE A 97 -2.45 16.75 7.32
C ILE A 97 -2.52 17.93 6.35
N PHE A 98 -3.56 18.76 6.44
CA PHE A 98 -3.71 19.94 5.59
C PHE A 98 -2.71 21.05 5.92
N ALA A 99 -2.34 21.21 7.19
CA ALA A 99 -1.30 22.14 7.62
C ALA A 99 0.09 21.73 7.12
N GLY A 100 0.29 20.46 6.76
CA GLY A 100 1.59 19.94 6.33
C GLY A 100 2.63 19.87 7.45
N GLU A 101 2.19 19.94 8.71
CA GLU A 101 3.06 19.93 9.88
C GLU A 101 3.47 18.50 10.24
N VAL A 102 4.75 18.17 10.07
CA VAL A 102 5.31 16.88 10.47
C VAL A 102 5.70 16.94 11.94
N THR A 103 4.72 16.70 12.82
CA THR A 103 4.97 16.56 14.26
C THR A 103 5.50 15.16 14.59
N ILE A 104 6.06 14.98 15.79
CA ILE A 104 6.48 13.64 16.27
C ILE A 104 5.32 12.63 16.30
N TYR A 105 4.11 13.09 16.64
CA TYR A 105 2.90 12.26 16.63
C TYR A 105 2.55 11.81 15.20
N PHE A 106 2.63 12.73 14.23
CA PHE A 106 2.41 12.42 12.82
C PHE A 106 3.50 11.49 12.27
N GLY A 107 4.75 11.71 12.65
CA GLY A 107 5.88 10.83 12.34
C GLY A 107 5.64 9.40 12.82
N ASN A 108 5.29 9.22 14.10
CA ASN A 108 4.97 7.92 14.68
C ASN A 108 3.77 7.25 13.99
N PHE A 109 2.73 8.03 13.68
CA PHE A 109 1.59 7.54 12.91
C PHE A 109 2.01 7.01 11.54
N LEU A 110 2.82 7.76 10.79
CA LEU A 110 3.30 7.33 9.47
C LEU A 110 4.22 6.10 9.55
N GLN A 111 5.06 5.98 10.58
CA GLN A 111 5.86 4.77 10.81
C GLN A 111 4.98 3.52 10.94
N ASN A 112 3.87 3.62 11.68
CA ASN A 112 2.93 2.51 11.82
C ASN A 112 2.27 2.13 10.48
N GLN A 113 1.98 3.11 9.61
CA GLN A 113 1.45 2.82 8.28
C GLN A 113 2.51 2.25 7.33
N ILE A 114 3.76 2.71 7.41
CA ILE A 114 4.90 2.16 6.67
C ILE A 114 5.10 0.68 7.06
N TRP A 115 5.07 0.38 8.37
CA TRP A 115 5.16 -0.99 8.86
C TRP A 115 4.04 -1.86 8.28
N ARG A 116 2.81 -1.34 8.25
CA ARG A 116 1.67 -2.04 7.66
C ARG A 116 1.88 -2.36 6.18
N ALA A 117 2.37 -1.41 5.38
CA ALA A 117 2.69 -1.66 3.97
C ALA A 117 3.81 -2.71 3.81
N ARG A 118 4.84 -2.68 4.67
CA ARG A 118 5.90 -3.69 4.70
C ARG A 118 5.37 -5.09 4.99
N THR A 119 4.40 -5.24 5.88
CA THR A 119 3.75 -6.53 6.16
C THR A 119 3.12 -7.12 4.90
N PHE A 120 2.43 -6.31 4.09
CA PHE A 120 1.88 -6.78 2.81
C PHE A 120 2.96 -7.14 1.79
N PHE A 121 4.07 -6.38 1.72
CA PHE A 121 5.21 -6.78 0.89
C PHE A 121 5.82 -8.10 1.33
N HIS A 122 5.88 -8.36 2.64
CA HIS A 122 6.38 -9.62 3.16
C HIS A 122 5.46 -10.79 2.78
N LEU A 123 4.14 -10.63 2.93
CA LEU A 123 3.16 -11.62 2.47
C LEU A 123 3.24 -11.90 0.97
N ALA A 124 3.57 -10.88 0.17
CA ALA A 124 3.70 -11.01 -1.27
C ALA A 124 4.96 -11.78 -1.72
N GLN A 125 6.08 -11.68 -0.98
CA GLN A 125 7.39 -12.19 -1.40
C GLN A 125 7.36 -13.66 -1.83
N ASN A 126 6.72 -14.51 -1.02
CA ASN A 126 6.68 -15.94 -1.29
C ASN A 126 5.92 -16.25 -2.58
N GLY A 127 4.84 -15.53 -2.91
CA GLY A 127 4.13 -15.80 -4.17
C GLY A 127 4.90 -15.39 -5.42
N VAL A 128 5.80 -14.41 -5.32
CA VAL A 128 6.62 -13.98 -6.48
C VAL A 128 7.57 -15.11 -6.91
N THR A 129 8.13 -15.86 -5.95
CA THR A 129 9.04 -16.98 -6.27
C THR A 129 8.33 -18.16 -6.95
N GLU A 130 7.00 -18.21 -6.87
CA GLU A 130 6.18 -19.27 -7.45
C GLU A 130 5.71 -18.97 -8.88
N LEU A 131 5.93 -17.74 -9.36
CA LEU A 131 5.60 -17.36 -10.73
C LEU A 131 6.52 -18.03 -11.74
N SER A 132 6.03 -18.10 -12.99
CA SER A 132 6.81 -18.52 -14.16
C SER A 132 8.14 -17.77 -14.25
N GLN A 133 9.19 -18.47 -14.68
CA GLN A 133 10.57 -17.94 -14.65
C GLN A 133 10.73 -16.62 -15.40
N ALA A 134 10.07 -16.47 -16.56
CA ALA A 134 10.11 -15.25 -17.37
C ALA A 134 9.52 -14.02 -16.66
N CYS A 135 8.56 -14.22 -15.75
CA CYS A 135 7.80 -13.15 -15.09
C CYS A 135 8.31 -12.85 -13.67
N ARG A 136 9.03 -13.78 -13.05
CA ARG A 136 9.52 -13.66 -11.67
C ARG A 136 10.37 -12.41 -11.44
N TRP A 137 11.36 -12.17 -12.30
CA TRP A 137 12.30 -11.06 -12.14
C TRP A 137 11.63 -9.68 -12.22
N PRO A 138 10.81 -9.37 -13.24
CA PRO A 138 10.09 -8.10 -13.28
C PRO A 138 9.21 -7.84 -12.05
N VAL A 139 8.48 -8.85 -11.59
CA VAL A 139 7.60 -8.72 -10.41
C VAL A 139 8.43 -8.53 -9.14
N TRP A 140 9.53 -9.26 -8.99
CA TRP A 140 10.46 -9.10 -7.87
C TRP A 140 11.11 -7.72 -7.86
N ALA A 141 11.54 -7.23 -9.03
CA ALA A 141 12.10 -5.89 -9.18
C ALA A 141 11.09 -4.81 -8.77
N SER A 142 9.83 -4.92 -9.23
CA SER A 142 8.74 -4.02 -8.79
C SER A 142 8.59 -4.02 -7.27
N LEU A 143 8.55 -5.20 -6.64
CA LEU A 143 8.46 -5.34 -5.19
C LEU A 143 9.61 -4.61 -4.48
N LEU A 144 10.85 -4.82 -4.93
CA LEU A 144 12.03 -4.18 -4.34
C LEU A 144 12.01 -2.66 -4.50
N LEU A 145 11.68 -2.15 -5.70
CA LEU A 145 11.61 -0.73 -5.98
C LEU A 145 10.59 -0.02 -5.08
N TYR A 146 9.41 -0.62 -4.90
CA TYR A 146 8.39 -0.04 -4.02
C TYR A 146 8.77 -0.12 -2.54
N ARG A 147 9.43 -1.20 -2.10
CA ARG A 147 10.00 -1.24 -0.74
C ARG A 147 11.03 -0.13 -0.52
N GLN A 148 11.81 0.22 -1.55
CA GLN A 148 12.77 1.31 -1.48
C GLN A 148 12.11 2.68 -1.34
N ILE A 149 10.94 2.90 -1.97
CA ILE A 149 10.13 4.11 -1.76
C ILE A 149 9.76 4.25 -0.27
N LEU A 150 9.34 3.17 0.39
CA LEU A 150 9.04 3.20 1.83
C LEU A 150 10.27 3.57 2.69
N VAL A 151 11.46 3.12 2.30
CA VAL A 151 12.72 3.54 2.97
C VAL A 151 12.96 5.03 2.77
N GLN A 152 12.79 5.55 1.56
CA GLN A 152 12.95 6.98 1.28
C GLN A 152 11.95 7.85 2.03
N ILE A 153 10.68 7.42 2.14
CA ILE A 153 9.67 8.09 2.97
C ILE A 153 10.13 8.10 4.42
N GLN A 154 10.55 6.95 4.95
CA GLN A 154 11.02 6.83 6.33
C GLN A 154 12.21 7.75 6.63
N SER A 155 13.21 7.78 5.76
CA SER A 155 14.39 8.65 5.90
C SER A 155 14.04 10.13 5.80
N SER A 156 13.06 10.50 4.97
CA SER A 156 12.59 11.88 4.84
C SER A 156 11.82 12.33 6.07
N LEU A 157 10.99 11.45 6.66
CA LEU A 157 10.33 11.71 7.94
C LEU A 157 11.33 11.92 9.07
N TYR A 158 12.36 11.09 9.17
CA TYR A 158 13.40 11.25 10.18
C TYR A 158 14.12 12.60 10.06
N ARG A 159 14.46 13.02 8.83
CA ARG A 159 15.08 14.33 8.57
C ARG A 159 14.18 15.51 8.90
N ALA A 160 12.86 15.36 8.79
CA ALA A 160 11.90 16.41 9.11
C ALA A 160 11.62 16.55 10.63
N LEU A 161 12.03 15.56 11.44
CA LEU A 161 11.81 15.52 12.89
C LEU A 161 13.06 15.92 13.71
N LEU A 162 14.20 16.12 13.04
CA LEU A 162 15.46 16.63 13.62
C LEU A 162 15.57 18.13 13.37
#